data_AF-A0A6I4NDS7-F1
#
_entry.id   AF-A0A6I4NDS7-F1
#
_cell.length_a   1.000
_cell.length_b   1.000
_cell.length_c   1.000
_cell.angle_alpha   90.00
_cell.angle_beta   90.00
_cell.angle_gamma   90.00
#
_symmetry.space_group_name_H-M   'P 1'
#
loop_
_entity.id
_entity.type
_entity.pdbx_description
1 polymer ?
#
loop_
_entity_poly.entity_id
_entity_poly.type
_entity_poly.pdbx_seq_one_letter_code
_entity_poly.pdbx_strand_id
1 'polypeptide(L)'
;MLTTAQAARLRALAVPYAREGRNYSLHNLAQMCRQAPEERWPELVEAHFARLEEGSKGGESPAELLRGVHARLLPTDSLTPEIAGAMSYARVVAEGLVFAYALDMPASVRILTDSDVERAGIEELGQAAYANLMRVPVEHDEVPLEGGALLHSLYGESPFIASKALFLSEAVRQVTGELLPDAGALFVVPTRHLLAYHPIADGSVVDAVNGLASYGLGAHEDGPGELSPRVYWWHQGRLTSITVIDHDTRSFSLQPPPELLARMKGLVRLDRAGRLDTAAAAKTPDVAALTHTTAEAITGLAESAALAESPAGLADAFASALTLAHARCAADPKGAYVDTWDAWAIAVQLGSALFAGAQAQECRLGEDIVRQLPATPAAPPADARAWLDAFYIAVACRQKDRADRLCQVPLEVLRQDDSVDAYVLHWIDTLQTYWSERPMDDVVAKLLATMETSQPESLTHTPKDFSDLIDYQPVALFHRLIARDHDAFTKALAEAVAHHGTYWGDSAAPRAQVALGPLAMASLAYDYGFPVALPQPYLPMYLLNRERIEEMPAG
;
A
#
# COMPACT_ATOMS: atom_id res chain seq x y z
N MET A 1 18.78 -18.93 28.24
CA MET A 1 20.21 -18.65 28.03
C MET A 1 21.05 -19.57 28.92
N LEU A 2 22.28 -19.92 28.52
CA LEU A 2 23.25 -20.60 29.40
C LEU A 2 23.64 -19.66 30.55
N THR A 3 23.96 -20.19 31.73
CA THR A 3 24.52 -19.37 32.80
C THR A 3 25.91 -18.84 32.41
N THR A 4 26.40 -17.79 33.08
CA THR A 4 27.75 -17.25 32.84
C THR A 4 28.85 -18.32 33.00
N ALA A 5 28.69 -19.23 33.97
CA ALA A 5 29.61 -20.35 34.20
C ALA A 5 29.55 -21.39 33.07
N GLN A 6 28.35 -21.70 32.59
CA GLN A 6 28.12 -22.61 31.46
C GLN A 6 28.68 -22.04 30.15
N ALA A 7 28.48 -20.75 29.89
CA ALA A 7 29.05 -20.08 28.72
C ALA A 7 30.59 -20.06 28.77
N ALA A 8 31.19 -19.85 29.94
CA ALA A 8 32.64 -19.92 30.12
C ALA A 8 33.19 -21.33 29.88
N ARG A 9 32.50 -22.37 30.38
CA ARG A 9 32.85 -23.78 30.16
C ARG A 9 32.78 -24.17 28.68
N LEU A 10 31.72 -23.75 27.99
CA LEU A 10 31.56 -24.01 26.56
C LEU A 10 32.69 -23.35 25.74
N ARG A 11 33.02 -22.10 26.05
CA ARG A 11 34.16 -21.41 25.40
C ARG A 11 35.47 -22.17 25.63
N ALA A 12 35.74 -22.60 26.87
CA ALA A 12 36.95 -23.36 27.18
C ALA A 12 37.04 -24.69 26.41
N LEU A 13 35.92 -25.40 26.22
CA LEU A 13 35.88 -26.63 25.41
C LEU A 13 36.07 -26.37 23.91
N ALA A 14 35.69 -25.18 23.43
CA ALA A 14 35.82 -24.79 22.02
C ALA A 14 37.21 -24.23 21.65
N VAL A 15 38.00 -23.74 22.63
CA VAL A 15 39.34 -23.17 22.42
C VAL A 15 40.28 -24.07 21.59
N PRO A 16 40.38 -25.39 21.81
CA PRO A 16 41.26 -26.26 21.03
C PRO A 16 40.93 -26.32 19.53
N TYR A 17 39.69 -25.96 19.15
CA TYR A 17 39.20 -26.00 17.77
C TYR A 17 39.21 -24.61 17.10
N ALA A 18 39.53 -23.55 17.84
CA ALA A 18 39.69 -22.21 17.31
C ALA A 18 41.02 -22.12 16.54
N ARG A 19 40.95 -22.19 15.20
CA ARG A 19 42.11 -21.95 14.33
C ARG A 19 42.33 -20.45 14.17
N GLU A 20 43.59 -20.00 14.17
CA GLU A 20 43.95 -18.62 13.87
C GLU A 20 43.26 -18.15 12.58
N GLY A 21 42.49 -17.05 12.67
CA GLY A 21 41.75 -16.46 11.55
C GLY A 21 40.31 -16.95 11.33
N ARG A 22 39.84 -18.04 11.98
CA ARG A 22 38.47 -18.56 11.81
C ARG A 22 37.59 -18.30 13.04
N ASN A 23 36.62 -17.40 12.90
CA ASN A 23 35.57 -17.17 13.90
C ASN A 23 34.41 -18.14 13.67
N TYR A 24 34.22 -19.11 14.58
CA TYR A 24 33.04 -19.98 14.59
C TYR A 24 32.00 -19.42 15.56
N SER A 25 30.77 -19.18 15.08
CA SER A 25 29.66 -18.86 15.98
C SER A 25 29.33 -20.08 16.84
N LEU A 26 29.51 -19.93 18.16
CA LEU A 26 29.18 -20.98 19.14
C LEU A 26 27.68 -21.02 19.47
N HIS A 27 26.83 -20.21 18.82
CA HIS A 27 25.42 -20.10 19.19
C HIS A 27 24.67 -21.43 18.99
N ASN A 28 24.83 -22.07 17.83
CA ASN A 28 24.20 -23.39 17.57
C ASN A 28 24.73 -24.45 18.55
N LEU A 29 26.03 -24.42 18.84
CA LEU A 29 26.64 -25.32 19.82
C LEU A 29 26.13 -25.07 21.24
N ALA A 30 25.91 -23.80 21.61
CA ALA A 30 25.32 -23.41 22.89
C ALA A 30 23.87 -23.88 23.03
N GLN A 31 23.09 -23.83 21.95
CA GLN A 31 21.73 -24.36 21.93
C GLN A 31 21.71 -25.89 22.07
N MET A 32 22.60 -26.61 21.38
CA MET A 32 22.76 -28.06 21.53
C MET A 32 23.19 -28.44 22.96
N CYS A 33 24.18 -27.74 23.52
CA CYS A 33 24.66 -27.92 24.89
C CYS A 33 23.57 -27.62 25.93
N ARG A 34 22.66 -26.68 25.65
CA ARG A 34 21.51 -26.39 26.53
C ARG A 34 20.55 -27.57 26.66
N GLN A 35 20.46 -28.42 25.64
CA GLN A 35 19.55 -29.56 25.59
C GLN A 35 20.20 -30.88 26.05
N ALA A 36 21.46 -30.85 26.50
CA ALA A 36 22.23 -32.04 26.87
C ALA A 36 22.91 -31.89 28.25
N PRO A 37 23.11 -32.99 29.01
CA PRO A 37 23.89 -32.97 30.24
C PRO A 37 25.31 -32.46 30.02
N GLU A 38 25.88 -31.72 30.99
CA GLU A 38 27.20 -31.08 30.87
C GLU A 38 28.35 -32.08 30.66
N GLU A 39 28.16 -33.33 31.05
CA GLU A 39 29.10 -34.44 30.85
C GLU A 39 29.25 -34.79 29.36
N ARG A 40 28.21 -34.56 28.54
CA ARG A 40 28.22 -34.83 27.10
C ARG A 40 28.73 -33.68 26.24
N TRP A 41 29.02 -32.53 26.85
CA TRP A 41 29.47 -31.35 26.10
C TRP A 41 30.79 -31.55 25.36
N PRO A 42 31.83 -32.21 25.92
CA PRO A 42 33.06 -32.46 25.18
C PRO A 42 32.83 -33.23 23.86
N GLU A 43 32.01 -34.28 23.91
CA GLU A 43 31.65 -35.08 22.72
C GLU A 43 30.84 -34.26 21.70
N LEU A 44 29.89 -33.44 22.16
CA LEU A 44 29.09 -32.57 21.29
C LEU A 44 29.93 -31.50 20.60
N VAL A 45 30.90 -30.93 21.33
CA VAL A 45 31.85 -29.93 20.82
C VAL A 45 32.75 -30.56 19.77
N GLU A 46 33.38 -31.69 20.07
CA GLU A 46 34.25 -32.42 19.13
C GLU A 46 33.50 -32.83 17.86
N ALA A 47 32.32 -33.43 18.00
CA ALA A 47 31.49 -33.82 16.86
C ALA A 47 30.97 -32.62 16.05
N HIS A 48 30.77 -31.47 16.66
CA HIS A 48 30.39 -30.24 15.96
C HIS A 48 31.54 -29.72 15.09
N PHE A 49 32.75 -29.62 15.65
CA PHE A 49 33.92 -29.13 14.92
C PHE A 49 34.42 -30.13 13.85
N ALA A 50 34.37 -31.43 14.11
CA ALA A 50 34.68 -32.45 13.11
C ALA A 50 33.76 -32.35 11.88
N ARG A 51 32.45 -32.16 12.09
CA ARG A 51 31.47 -31.93 11.01
C ARG A 51 31.72 -30.63 10.24
N LEU A 52 32.13 -29.57 10.93
CA LEU A 52 32.50 -28.30 10.29
C LEU A 52 33.78 -28.44 9.45
N GLU A 53 34.77 -29.20 9.91
CA GLU A 53 36.01 -29.44 9.16
C GLU A 53 35.81 -30.34 7.94
N GLU A 54 35.00 -31.39 8.04
CA GLU A 54 34.65 -32.24 6.89
C GLU A 54 33.76 -31.50 5.89
N GLY A 55 32.74 -30.78 6.37
CA GLY A 55 31.86 -29.96 5.53
C GLY A 55 32.52 -28.70 4.95
N SER A 56 33.72 -28.34 5.40
CA SER A 56 34.52 -27.23 4.86
C SER A 56 35.43 -27.65 3.70
N LYS A 57 35.62 -28.96 3.46
CA LYS A 57 36.46 -29.42 2.35
C LYS A 57 35.68 -29.31 1.04
N GLY A 58 36.07 -28.36 0.19
CA GLY A 58 35.56 -28.28 -1.17
C GLY A 58 36.04 -29.45 -2.04
N GLY A 59 35.59 -29.51 -3.29
CA GLY A 59 35.95 -30.57 -4.24
C GLY A 59 34.75 -31.22 -4.93
N GLU A 60 33.55 -30.69 -4.68
CA GLU A 60 32.32 -31.07 -5.35
C GLU A 60 32.43 -30.79 -6.86
N SER A 61 31.92 -31.73 -7.63
CA SER A 61 31.77 -31.59 -9.08
C SER A 61 30.77 -30.48 -9.42
N PRO A 62 30.85 -29.89 -10.63
CA PRO A 62 29.85 -28.91 -11.09
C PRO A 62 28.41 -29.41 -10.91
N ALA A 63 28.13 -30.67 -11.22
CA ALA A 63 26.80 -31.25 -11.10
C ALA A 63 26.31 -31.37 -9.65
N GLU A 64 27.22 -31.61 -8.69
CA GLU A 64 26.88 -31.63 -7.26
C GLU A 64 26.61 -30.22 -6.73
N LEU A 65 27.43 -29.25 -7.13
CA LEU A 65 27.21 -27.84 -6.81
C LEU A 65 25.85 -27.37 -7.31
N LEU A 66 25.55 -27.57 -8.59
CA LEU A 66 24.27 -27.15 -9.19
C LEU A 66 23.06 -27.87 -8.55
N ARG A 67 23.21 -29.09 -8.04
CA ARG A 67 22.11 -29.82 -7.40
C ARG A 67 21.74 -29.26 -6.03
N GLY A 68 22.74 -28.86 -5.23
CA GLY A 68 22.53 -28.47 -3.83
C GLY A 68 22.62 -26.97 -3.54
N VAL A 69 23.02 -26.16 -4.52
CA VAL A 69 23.26 -24.73 -4.30
C VAL A 69 21.96 -23.97 -4.06
N HIS A 70 22.00 -23.02 -3.14
CA HIS A 70 20.93 -22.07 -2.84
C HIS A 70 21.50 -20.66 -2.77
N ALA A 71 20.65 -19.69 -3.12
CA ALA A 71 20.91 -18.30 -2.80
C ALA A 71 20.71 -18.09 -1.29
N ARG A 72 21.66 -17.42 -0.64
CA ARG A 72 21.67 -17.26 0.81
C ARG A 72 21.90 -15.81 1.23
N LEU A 73 21.07 -15.35 2.18
CA LEU A 73 21.32 -14.14 2.95
C LEU A 73 22.20 -14.46 4.17
N LEU A 74 23.21 -13.61 4.38
CA LEU A 74 24.11 -13.64 5.52
C LEU A 74 24.12 -12.29 6.23
N PRO A 75 24.32 -12.25 7.56
CA PRO A 75 24.62 -11.02 8.27
C PRO A 75 25.92 -10.41 7.74
N THR A 76 26.00 -9.09 7.65
CA THR A 76 27.24 -8.40 7.20
C THR A 76 28.44 -8.76 8.07
N ASP A 77 28.24 -8.92 9.38
CA ASP A 77 29.30 -9.30 10.33
C ASP A 77 29.88 -10.70 10.10
N SER A 78 29.22 -11.52 9.27
CA SER A 78 29.73 -12.84 8.89
C SER A 78 30.82 -12.78 7.81
N LEU A 79 31.02 -11.63 7.15
CA LEU A 79 32.09 -11.41 6.18
C LEU A 79 33.31 -10.74 6.82
N THR A 80 34.22 -11.54 7.35
CA THR A 80 35.56 -11.05 7.67
C THR A 80 36.32 -10.68 6.38
N PRO A 81 37.34 -9.80 6.44
CA PRO A 81 38.13 -9.43 5.25
C PRO A 81 38.70 -10.63 4.48
N GLU A 82 39.06 -11.70 5.19
CA GLU A 82 39.57 -12.95 4.63
C GLU A 82 38.48 -13.72 3.87
N ILE A 83 37.27 -13.81 4.45
CA ILE A 83 36.11 -14.45 3.83
C ILE A 83 35.63 -13.65 2.61
N ALA A 84 35.63 -12.31 2.70
CA ALA A 84 35.32 -11.42 1.58
C ALA A 84 36.32 -11.57 0.42
N GLY A 85 37.61 -11.77 0.72
CA GLY A 85 38.64 -12.01 -0.29
C GLY A 85 38.51 -13.35 -1.03
N ALA A 86 37.80 -14.32 -0.45
CA ALA A 86 37.54 -15.63 -1.06
C ALA A 86 36.19 -15.72 -1.80
N MET A 87 35.38 -14.66 -1.75
CA MET A 87 34.02 -14.61 -2.27
C MET A 87 33.77 -13.25 -2.95
N SER A 88 34.57 -12.91 -3.95
CA SER A 88 34.43 -11.66 -4.70
C SER A 88 33.08 -11.52 -5.42
N TYR A 89 32.37 -12.63 -5.65
CA TYR A 89 31.00 -12.62 -6.18
C TYR A 89 29.94 -12.15 -5.16
N ALA A 90 30.24 -12.23 -3.85
CA ALA A 90 29.29 -11.86 -2.80
C ALA A 90 29.07 -10.34 -2.80
N ARG A 91 27.84 -9.91 -2.55
CA ARG A 91 27.47 -8.49 -2.60
C ARG A 91 26.52 -8.11 -1.48
N VAL A 92 26.74 -6.93 -0.91
CA VAL A 92 25.77 -6.30 -0.01
C VAL A 92 24.52 -6.00 -0.82
N VAL A 93 23.39 -6.61 -0.45
CA VAL A 93 22.10 -6.41 -1.14
C VAL A 93 21.23 -5.38 -0.43
N ALA A 94 21.43 -5.22 0.87
CA ALA A 94 20.88 -4.15 1.70
C ALA A 94 21.78 -3.99 2.93
N GLU A 95 21.64 -2.89 3.66
CA GLU A 95 22.39 -2.69 4.91
C GLU A 95 22.10 -3.82 5.91
N GLY A 96 23.15 -4.54 6.35
CA GLY A 96 23.01 -5.71 7.23
C GLY A 96 22.85 -7.04 6.49
N LEU A 97 22.61 -7.05 5.17
CA LEU A 97 22.35 -8.26 4.39
C LEU A 97 23.33 -8.42 3.23
N VAL A 98 23.96 -9.60 3.18
CA VAL A 98 24.86 -10.00 2.10
C VAL A 98 24.35 -11.23 1.39
N PHE A 99 24.36 -11.16 0.07
CA PHE A 99 24.11 -12.30 -0.80
C PHE A 99 25.37 -13.15 -0.96
N ALA A 100 25.22 -14.45 -0.77
CA ALA A 100 26.21 -15.46 -1.12
C ALA A 100 25.54 -16.73 -1.67
N TYR A 101 26.35 -17.60 -2.28
CA TYR A 101 25.90 -18.93 -2.67
C TYR A 101 26.28 -19.92 -1.59
N ALA A 102 25.37 -20.83 -1.27
CA ALA A 102 25.59 -21.82 -0.24
C ALA A 102 25.10 -23.19 -0.70
N LEU A 103 25.92 -24.20 -0.44
CA LEU A 103 25.62 -25.60 -0.70
C LEU A 103 24.94 -26.20 0.52
N ASP A 104 23.71 -26.69 0.34
CA ASP A 104 22.99 -27.44 1.36
C ASP A 104 23.53 -28.87 1.45
N MET A 105 24.09 -29.22 2.60
CA MET A 105 24.66 -30.53 2.87
C MET A 105 23.84 -31.23 3.96
N PRO A 106 23.80 -32.57 4.00
CA PRO A 106 22.92 -33.30 4.93
C PRO A 106 23.06 -32.93 6.41
N ALA A 107 24.20 -32.39 6.84
CA ALA A 107 24.47 -32.02 8.24
C ALA A 107 25.00 -30.60 8.42
N SER A 108 25.17 -29.82 7.35
CA SER A 108 25.76 -28.48 7.43
C SER A 108 25.41 -27.65 6.20
N VAL A 109 25.71 -26.35 6.24
CA VAL A 109 25.64 -25.52 5.04
C VAL A 109 27.00 -24.90 4.79
N ARG A 110 27.53 -25.09 3.58
CA ARG A 110 28.84 -24.59 3.17
C ARG A 110 28.67 -23.37 2.28
N ILE A 111 29.30 -22.25 2.62
CA ILE A 111 29.34 -21.09 1.71
C ILE A 111 30.35 -21.38 0.58
N LEU A 112 29.97 -21.08 -0.65
CA LEU A 112 30.79 -21.32 -1.83
C LEU A 112 31.87 -20.24 -1.96
N THR A 113 33.04 -20.64 -2.44
CA THR A 113 34.16 -19.72 -2.74
C THR A 113 34.16 -19.35 -4.22
N ASP A 114 34.98 -18.35 -4.60
CA ASP A 114 35.19 -17.99 -6.00
C ASP A 114 35.61 -19.19 -6.87
N SER A 115 36.45 -20.09 -6.32
CA SER A 115 36.86 -21.31 -7.04
C SER A 115 35.70 -22.28 -7.29
N ASP A 116 34.73 -22.35 -6.38
CA ASP A 116 33.54 -23.19 -6.58
C ASP A 116 32.61 -22.59 -7.64
N VAL A 117 32.44 -21.26 -7.62
CA VAL A 117 31.65 -20.53 -8.62
C VAL A 117 32.27 -20.65 -10.00
N GLU A 118 33.59 -20.48 -10.13
CA GLU A 118 34.32 -20.65 -11.40
C GLU A 118 34.18 -22.08 -11.94
N ARG A 119 34.21 -23.09 -11.05
CA ARG A 119 34.09 -24.50 -11.44
C ARG A 119 32.71 -24.85 -12.01
N ALA A 120 31.64 -24.29 -11.45
CA ALA A 120 30.27 -24.59 -11.85
C ALA A 120 29.69 -23.65 -12.91
N GLY A 121 30.28 -22.46 -13.08
CA GLY A 121 29.74 -21.39 -13.91
C GLY A 121 28.74 -20.52 -13.13
N ILE A 122 28.93 -19.20 -13.12
CA ILE A 122 28.13 -18.28 -12.31
C ILE A 122 26.67 -18.19 -12.78
N GLU A 123 26.43 -18.30 -14.09
CA GLU A 123 25.08 -18.22 -14.66
C GLU A 123 24.26 -19.46 -14.31
N GLU A 124 24.83 -20.65 -14.54
CA GLU A 124 24.23 -21.94 -14.22
C GLU A 124 23.98 -22.05 -12.71
N LEU A 125 24.96 -21.62 -11.91
CA LEU A 125 24.86 -21.63 -10.46
C LEU A 125 23.78 -20.66 -9.97
N GLY A 126 23.66 -19.48 -10.59
CA GLY A 126 22.58 -18.54 -10.31
C GLY A 126 21.19 -19.11 -10.60
N GLN A 127 21.00 -19.75 -11.76
CA GLN A 127 19.74 -20.40 -12.13
C GLN A 127 19.38 -21.54 -11.17
N ALA A 128 20.35 -22.39 -10.84
CA ALA A 128 20.16 -23.49 -9.91
C ALA A 128 19.85 -22.99 -8.49
N ALA A 129 20.58 -21.98 -8.02
CA ALA A 129 20.39 -21.38 -6.70
C ALA A 129 18.99 -20.80 -6.52
N TYR A 130 18.49 -20.10 -7.54
CA TYR A 130 17.12 -19.60 -7.58
C TYR A 130 16.10 -20.75 -7.58
N ALA A 131 16.25 -21.72 -8.49
CA ALA A 131 15.30 -22.81 -8.64
C ALA A 131 15.21 -23.70 -7.38
N ASN A 132 16.34 -23.95 -6.71
CA ASN A 132 16.39 -24.68 -5.45
C ASN A 132 15.75 -23.89 -4.31
N LEU A 133 16.07 -22.58 -4.19
CA LEU A 133 15.46 -21.70 -3.18
C LEU A 133 13.94 -21.60 -3.30
N MET A 134 13.40 -21.51 -4.52
CA MET A 134 11.95 -21.47 -4.72
C MET A 134 11.25 -22.79 -4.39
N ARG A 135 11.96 -23.92 -4.50
CA ARG A 135 11.45 -25.25 -4.08
C ARG A 135 11.47 -25.49 -2.58
N VAL A 136 12.17 -24.65 -1.79
CA VAL A 136 12.16 -24.76 -0.33
C VAL A 136 10.73 -24.59 0.19
N PRO A 137 10.18 -25.58 0.91
CA PRO A 137 8.83 -25.50 1.47
C PRO A 137 8.78 -24.46 2.59
N VAL A 138 7.64 -23.79 2.70
CA VAL A 138 7.36 -22.80 3.75
C VAL A 138 5.97 -23.07 4.33
N GLU A 139 5.85 -22.83 5.61
CA GLU A 139 4.57 -22.58 6.27
C GLU A 139 4.25 -21.08 6.12
N HIS A 140 2.96 -20.75 5.98
CA HIS A 140 2.47 -19.39 5.81
C HIS A 140 1.34 -19.13 6.80
N ASP A 141 1.56 -18.14 7.66
CA ASP A 141 0.55 -17.61 8.58
C ASP A 141 0.28 -16.14 8.31
N GLU A 142 -0.95 -15.71 8.60
CA GLU A 142 -1.36 -14.32 8.62
C GLU A 142 -1.46 -13.84 10.07
N VAL A 143 -0.73 -12.78 10.40
CA VAL A 143 -0.62 -12.23 11.75
C VAL A 143 -1.21 -10.81 11.74
N PRO A 144 -2.44 -10.62 12.23
CA PRO A 144 -3.02 -9.29 12.36
C PRO A 144 -2.29 -8.49 13.43
N LEU A 145 -2.01 -7.22 13.14
CA LEU A 145 -1.41 -6.27 14.06
C LEU A 145 -2.45 -5.29 14.60
N GLU A 146 -2.12 -4.65 15.71
CA GLU A 146 -2.84 -3.46 16.16
C GLU A 146 -2.76 -2.38 15.07
N GLY A 147 -3.87 -1.68 14.82
CA GLY A 147 -3.98 -0.67 13.75
C GLY A 147 -4.52 -1.20 12.42
N GLY A 148 -4.67 -2.52 12.25
CA GLY A 148 -5.32 -3.11 11.07
C GLY A 148 -4.36 -3.58 9.97
N ALA A 149 -3.06 -3.43 10.17
CA ALA A 149 -2.06 -4.05 9.30
C ALA A 149 -2.08 -5.59 9.45
N LEU A 150 -1.86 -6.29 8.34
CA LEU A 150 -1.73 -7.75 8.29
C LEU A 150 -0.31 -8.12 7.88
N LEU A 151 0.37 -8.94 8.68
CA LEU A 151 1.67 -9.51 8.30
C LEU A 151 1.50 -10.92 7.75
N HIS A 152 2.24 -11.23 6.70
CA HIS A 152 2.40 -12.59 6.19
C HIS A 152 3.73 -13.13 6.68
N SER A 153 3.70 -14.19 7.48
CA SER A 153 4.87 -14.86 8.05
C SER A 153 5.16 -16.12 7.27
N LEU A 154 6.35 -16.19 6.64
CA LEU A 154 6.88 -17.37 5.96
C LEU A 154 7.99 -17.99 6.81
N TYR A 155 7.77 -19.22 7.28
CA TYR A 155 8.71 -19.89 8.19
C TYR A 155 8.78 -21.41 7.96
N GLY A 156 9.71 -22.08 8.63
CA GLY A 156 9.86 -23.53 8.56
C GLY A 156 11.27 -24.02 8.92
N GLU A 157 11.53 -25.30 8.68
CA GLU A 157 12.77 -25.96 9.12
C GLU A 157 14.01 -25.59 8.30
N SER A 158 13.82 -25.15 7.05
CA SER A 158 14.95 -24.86 6.17
C SER A 158 15.64 -23.54 6.54
N PRO A 159 16.98 -23.51 6.67
CA PRO A 159 17.73 -22.29 6.97
C PRO A 159 17.82 -21.31 5.78
N PHE A 160 17.14 -21.60 4.67
CA PHE A 160 17.13 -20.77 3.46
C PHE A 160 15.88 -19.92 3.31
N ILE A 161 14.88 -20.08 4.17
CA ILE A 161 13.56 -19.43 4.03
C ILE A 161 13.68 -17.91 3.97
N ALA A 162 14.46 -17.30 4.87
CA ALA A 162 14.68 -15.86 4.86
C ALA A 162 15.29 -15.35 3.54
N SER A 163 16.05 -16.19 2.85
CA SER A 163 16.71 -15.84 1.58
C SER A 163 15.71 -15.67 0.44
N LYS A 164 14.47 -16.15 0.59
CA LYS A 164 13.37 -15.87 -0.36
C LYS A 164 13.08 -14.37 -0.49
N ALA A 165 13.49 -13.53 0.47
CA ALA A 165 13.42 -12.07 0.37
C ALA A 165 14.18 -11.51 -0.85
N LEU A 166 15.22 -12.20 -1.34
CA LEU A 166 15.93 -11.84 -2.58
C LEU A 166 15.03 -11.88 -3.81
N PHE A 167 13.98 -12.71 -3.77
CA PHE A 167 13.01 -12.93 -4.83
C PHE A 167 11.58 -12.78 -4.29
N LEU A 168 11.37 -11.77 -3.44
CA LEU A 168 10.16 -11.63 -2.62
C LEU A 168 8.88 -11.70 -3.47
N SER A 169 8.82 -10.99 -4.60
CA SER A 169 7.63 -11.02 -5.48
C SER A 169 7.25 -12.40 -5.97
N GLU A 170 8.22 -13.24 -6.35
CA GLU A 170 7.92 -14.62 -6.77
C GLU A 170 7.57 -15.50 -5.56
N ALA A 171 8.22 -15.29 -4.42
CA ALA A 171 7.93 -16.02 -3.20
C ALA A 171 6.48 -15.78 -2.73
N VAL A 172 6.03 -14.52 -2.76
CA VAL A 172 4.64 -14.16 -2.45
C VAL A 172 3.70 -14.82 -3.44
N ARG A 173 3.94 -14.67 -4.75
CA ARG A 173 3.10 -15.27 -5.79
C ARG A 173 2.97 -16.78 -5.66
N GLN A 174 4.05 -17.49 -5.32
CA GLN A 174 4.00 -18.94 -5.16
C GLN A 174 3.19 -19.36 -3.93
N VAL A 175 3.20 -18.56 -2.86
CA VAL A 175 2.55 -18.87 -1.59
C VAL A 175 1.07 -18.45 -1.60
N THR A 176 0.77 -17.22 -2.00
CA THR A 176 -0.58 -16.64 -1.93
C THR A 176 -1.33 -16.71 -3.26
N GLY A 177 -0.63 -16.88 -4.39
CA GLY A 177 -1.20 -16.75 -5.73
C GLY A 177 -1.28 -15.30 -6.23
N GLU A 178 -0.96 -14.32 -5.38
CA GLU A 178 -1.11 -12.89 -5.66
C GLU A 178 0.21 -12.23 -6.05
N LEU A 179 0.13 -11.14 -6.80
CA LEU A 179 1.28 -10.30 -7.09
C LEU A 179 1.45 -9.24 -5.99
N LEU A 180 2.69 -8.86 -5.72
CA LEU A 180 2.93 -7.70 -4.86
C LEU A 180 2.39 -6.42 -5.54
N PRO A 181 1.85 -5.47 -4.75
CA PRO A 181 1.50 -4.14 -5.24
C PRO A 181 2.71 -3.44 -5.88
N ASP A 182 2.45 -2.45 -6.73
CA ASP A 182 3.50 -1.66 -7.40
C ASP A 182 4.44 -0.97 -6.39
N ALA A 183 3.89 -0.50 -5.26
CA ALA A 183 4.66 0.09 -4.17
C ALA A 183 5.55 -0.93 -3.42
N GLY A 184 5.40 -2.22 -3.70
CA GLY A 184 6.19 -3.30 -3.15
C GLY A 184 5.72 -3.76 -1.77
N ALA A 185 6.66 -4.10 -0.90
CA ALA A 185 6.37 -4.61 0.43
C ALA A 185 7.40 -4.15 1.47
N LEU A 186 6.95 -3.95 2.70
CA LEU A 186 7.84 -3.91 3.86
C LEU A 186 8.11 -5.33 4.33
N PHE A 187 9.32 -5.66 4.75
CA PHE A 187 9.64 -6.99 5.26
C PHE A 187 10.75 -6.98 6.30
N VAL A 188 10.81 -8.07 7.07
CA VAL A 188 11.86 -8.38 8.04
C VAL A 188 12.37 -9.80 7.83
N VAL A 189 13.66 -10.01 8.10
CA VAL A 189 14.32 -11.32 8.06
C VAL A 189 15.07 -11.55 9.38
N PRO A 190 14.35 -11.70 10.50
CA PRO A 190 14.94 -11.72 11.85
C PRO A 190 15.89 -12.90 12.06
N THR A 191 15.54 -14.06 11.52
CA THR A 191 16.37 -15.27 11.54
C THR A 191 16.43 -15.88 10.15
N ARG A 192 17.39 -16.78 9.91
CA ARG A 192 17.53 -17.49 8.63
C ARG A 192 16.30 -18.35 8.23
N HIS A 193 15.43 -18.67 9.18
CA HIS A 193 14.25 -19.52 8.98
C HIS A 193 12.93 -18.75 8.87
N LEU A 194 12.97 -17.42 8.98
CA LEU A 194 11.77 -16.60 9.07
C LEU A 194 11.90 -15.36 8.18
N LEU A 195 10.89 -15.14 7.36
CA LEU A 195 10.64 -13.94 6.58
C LEU A 195 9.21 -13.49 6.88
N ALA A 196 9.01 -12.28 7.38
CA ALA A 196 7.69 -11.70 7.50
C ALA A 196 7.58 -10.43 6.65
N TYR A 197 6.45 -10.23 6.00
CA TYR A 197 6.23 -9.09 5.11
C TYR A 197 4.82 -8.52 5.20
N HIS A 198 4.68 -7.27 4.77
CA HIS A 198 3.42 -6.56 4.61
C HIS A 198 3.40 -5.91 3.21
N PRO A 199 2.47 -6.31 2.32
CA PRO A 199 2.26 -5.65 1.03
C PRO A 199 1.85 -4.18 1.21
N ILE A 200 2.43 -3.27 0.43
CA ILE A 200 2.09 -1.85 0.51
C ILE A 200 0.93 -1.59 -0.47
N ALA A 201 -0.28 -1.93 -0.05
CA ALA A 201 -1.50 -1.80 -0.86
C ALA A 201 -2.39 -0.62 -0.46
N ASP A 202 -2.36 -0.24 0.82
CA ASP A 202 -3.30 0.73 1.41
C ASP A 202 -2.66 1.53 2.57
N GLY A 203 -3.49 2.26 3.32
CA GLY A 203 -3.07 3.10 4.44
C GLY A 203 -2.50 2.34 5.64
N SER A 204 -2.75 1.03 5.75
CA SER A 204 -2.28 0.19 6.87
C SER A 204 -0.76 0.04 6.91
N VAL A 205 -0.06 0.44 5.85
CA VAL A 205 1.41 0.54 5.79
C VAL A 205 1.98 1.36 6.95
N VAL A 206 1.26 2.38 7.45
CA VAL A 206 1.71 3.20 8.58
C VAL A 206 1.83 2.36 9.85
N ASP A 207 0.84 1.51 10.12
CA ASP A 207 0.83 0.62 11.27
C ASP A 207 1.83 -0.53 11.07
N ALA A 208 1.96 -1.02 9.84
CA ALA A 208 2.90 -2.06 9.48
C ALA A 208 4.37 -1.68 9.75
N VAL A 209 4.75 -0.40 9.57
CA VAL A 209 6.13 0.07 9.83
C VAL A 209 6.55 -0.23 11.27
N ASN A 210 5.73 0.14 12.26
CA ASN A 210 6.04 -0.08 13.68
C ASN A 210 5.79 -1.54 14.10
N GLY A 211 4.74 -2.16 13.54
CA GLY A 211 4.41 -3.55 13.82
C GLY A 211 5.47 -4.53 13.34
N LEU A 212 5.99 -4.36 12.12
CA LEU A 212 7.12 -5.15 11.60
C LEU A 212 8.39 -4.94 12.40
N ALA A 213 8.69 -3.70 12.81
CA ALA A 213 9.87 -3.42 13.64
C ALA A 213 9.80 -4.17 14.98
N SER A 214 8.65 -4.09 15.65
CA SER A 214 8.43 -4.77 16.93
C SER A 214 8.45 -6.29 16.78
N TYR A 215 7.76 -6.82 15.77
CA TYR A 215 7.72 -8.25 15.45
C TYR A 215 9.12 -8.78 15.11
N GLY A 216 9.83 -8.09 14.22
CA GLY A 216 11.18 -8.46 13.77
C GLY A 216 12.20 -8.44 14.89
N LEU A 217 12.17 -7.42 15.77
CA LEU A 217 13.08 -7.36 16.91
C LEU A 217 12.85 -8.51 17.89
N GLY A 218 11.60 -8.78 18.28
CA GLY A 218 11.29 -9.90 19.18
C GLY A 218 11.70 -11.25 18.59
N ALA A 219 11.38 -11.49 17.32
CA ALA A 219 11.77 -12.73 16.64
C ALA A 219 13.28 -12.88 16.45
N HIS A 220 14.02 -11.77 16.34
CA HIS A 220 15.48 -11.77 16.25
C HIS A 220 16.14 -12.14 17.58
N GLU A 221 15.62 -11.64 18.71
CA GLU A 221 16.17 -11.92 20.04
C GLU A 221 15.88 -13.35 20.52
N ASP A 222 14.71 -13.89 20.16
CA ASP A 222 14.25 -15.20 20.65
C ASP A 222 14.60 -16.36 19.71
N GLY A 223 14.75 -16.10 18.41
CA GLY A 223 14.82 -17.12 17.37
C GLY A 223 16.24 -17.64 17.07
N PRO A 224 16.40 -18.93 16.70
CA PRO A 224 17.71 -19.48 16.38
C PRO A 224 18.20 -19.00 15.01
N GLY A 225 19.46 -18.58 14.93
CA GLY A 225 20.06 -18.18 13.67
C GLY A 225 19.72 -16.78 13.22
N GLU A 226 19.89 -15.83 14.14
CA GLU A 226 19.90 -14.39 13.94
C GLU A 226 20.46 -13.99 12.57
N LEU A 227 19.68 -13.21 11.82
CA LEU A 227 20.06 -12.67 10.53
C LEU A 227 20.08 -11.14 10.55
N SER A 228 18.92 -10.50 10.73
CA SER A 228 18.84 -9.03 10.82
C SER A 228 17.59 -8.56 11.57
N PRO A 229 17.73 -7.65 12.55
CA PRO A 229 16.58 -7.04 13.23
C PRO A 229 15.92 -5.88 12.45
N ARG A 230 16.50 -5.48 11.31
CA ARG A 230 16.05 -4.31 10.53
C ARG A 230 14.77 -4.58 9.73
N VAL A 231 14.02 -3.51 9.52
CA VAL A 231 12.92 -3.44 8.55
C VAL A 231 13.49 -2.97 7.20
N TYR A 232 13.01 -3.59 6.14
CA TYR A 232 13.41 -3.33 4.77
C TYR A 232 12.18 -3.03 3.92
N TRP A 233 12.40 -2.22 2.88
CA TRP A 233 11.46 -2.00 1.80
C TRP A 233 11.97 -2.72 0.55
N TRP A 234 11.17 -3.64 0.03
CA TRP A 234 11.35 -4.25 -1.28
C TRP A 234 10.55 -3.44 -2.30
N HIS A 235 11.20 -2.93 -3.35
CA HIS A 235 10.55 -2.22 -4.45
C HIS A 235 11.31 -2.49 -5.75
N GLN A 236 10.61 -3.04 -6.75
CA GLN A 236 11.16 -3.34 -8.08
C GLN A 236 12.49 -4.12 -8.03
N GLY A 237 12.58 -5.12 -7.15
CA GLY A 237 13.78 -5.96 -6.99
C GLY A 237 14.90 -5.34 -6.16
N ARG A 238 14.76 -4.09 -5.68
CA ARG A 238 15.71 -3.43 -4.77
C ARG A 238 15.27 -3.60 -3.32
N LEU A 239 16.24 -3.91 -2.45
CA LEU A 239 16.07 -4.03 -1.00
C LEU A 239 16.70 -2.81 -0.33
N THR A 240 15.92 -2.02 0.40
CA THR A 240 16.40 -0.81 1.08
C THR A 240 16.09 -0.90 2.55
N SER A 241 17.09 -0.78 3.44
CA SER A 241 16.80 -0.72 4.87
C SER A 241 16.13 0.61 5.20
N ILE A 242 15.06 0.57 5.98
CA ILE A 242 14.42 1.77 6.55
C ILE A 242 14.75 1.91 8.04
N THR A 243 15.51 0.97 8.61
CA THR A 243 15.96 1.06 9.99
C THR A 243 17.34 1.70 10.04
N VAL A 244 17.45 2.79 10.80
CA VAL A 244 18.72 3.42 11.14
C VAL A 244 19.07 3.04 12.56
N ILE A 245 20.25 2.43 12.73
CA ILE A 245 20.80 2.03 14.03
C ILE A 245 21.85 3.05 14.42
N ASP A 246 21.62 3.74 15.53
CA ASP A 246 22.64 4.57 16.16
C ASP A 246 23.41 3.71 17.17
N HIS A 247 24.67 3.41 16.85
CA HIS A 247 25.53 2.58 17.68
C HIS A 247 26.01 3.26 18.96
N ASP A 248 26.02 4.60 19.00
CA ASP A 248 26.43 5.38 20.17
C ASP A 248 25.31 5.41 21.21
N THR A 249 24.07 5.66 20.76
CA THR A 249 22.89 5.70 21.64
C THR A 249 22.19 4.35 21.80
N ARG A 250 22.61 3.33 21.03
CA ARG A 250 21.93 2.02 20.92
C ARG A 250 20.44 2.17 20.62
N SER A 251 20.09 3.15 19.80
CA SER A 251 18.71 3.42 19.43
C SER A 251 18.41 2.92 18.01
N PHE A 252 17.18 2.46 17.83
CA PHE A 252 16.63 2.08 16.54
C PHE A 252 15.60 3.12 16.14
N SER A 253 15.74 3.67 14.94
CA SER A 253 14.75 4.58 14.37
C SER A 253 14.35 4.13 12.97
N LEU A 254 13.11 4.42 12.58
CA LEU A 254 12.59 4.11 11.26
C LEU A 254 12.62 5.40 10.42
N GLN A 255 13.37 5.36 9.32
CA GLN A 255 13.54 6.45 8.37
C GLN A 255 13.20 5.94 6.96
N PRO A 256 11.92 5.91 6.60
CA PRO A 256 11.51 5.58 5.23
C PRO A 256 12.11 6.61 4.24
N PRO A 257 12.62 6.18 3.07
CA PRO A 257 13.13 7.11 2.06
C PRO A 257 12.01 8.01 1.51
N PRO A 258 12.33 9.20 0.95
CA PRO A 258 11.33 10.14 0.44
C PRO A 258 10.32 9.53 -0.55
N GLU A 259 10.79 8.62 -1.41
CA GLU A 259 9.96 7.90 -2.38
C GLU A 259 8.89 7.03 -1.69
N LEU A 260 9.25 6.31 -0.63
CA LEU A 260 8.32 5.50 0.16
C LEU A 260 7.35 6.40 0.93
N LEU A 261 7.83 7.51 1.53
CA LEU A 261 6.97 8.47 2.23
C LEU A 261 5.90 9.07 1.31
N ALA A 262 6.25 9.42 0.08
CA ALA A 262 5.31 9.93 -0.91
C ALA A 262 4.20 8.91 -1.22
N ARG A 263 4.57 7.65 -1.46
CA ARG A 263 3.62 6.54 -1.67
C ARG A 263 2.71 6.32 -0.48
N MET A 264 3.27 6.21 0.72
CA MET A 264 2.51 6.04 1.96
C MET A 264 1.50 7.18 2.15
N LYS A 265 1.91 8.42 1.88
CA LYS A 265 1.05 9.59 1.99
C LYS A 265 -0.14 9.54 1.03
N GLY A 266 0.08 9.14 -0.23
CA GLY A 266 -0.98 8.93 -1.21
C GLY A 266 -1.96 7.84 -0.79
N LEU A 267 -1.43 6.69 -0.37
CA LEU A 267 -2.24 5.54 0.08
C LEU A 267 -3.09 5.88 1.31
N VAL A 268 -2.52 6.52 2.33
CA VAL A 268 -3.26 6.94 3.53
C VAL A 268 -4.41 7.88 3.16
N ARG A 269 -4.20 8.80 2.23
CA ARG A 269 -5.22 9.74 1.77
C ARG A 269 -6.33 9.04 0.98
N LEU A 270 -5.97 8.14 0.08
CA LEU A 270 -6.93 7.36 -0.70
C LEU A 270 -7.76 6.43 0.19
N ASP A 271 -7.10 5.70 1.10
CA ASP A 271 -7.73 4.74 2.02
C ASP A 271 -8.70 5.44 2.99
N ARG A 272 -8.29 6.54 3.62
CA ARG A 272 -9.18 7.35 4.49
C ARG A 272 -10.42 7.88 3.77
N ALA A 273 -10.31 8.15 2.46
CA ALA A 273 -11.43 8.59 1.63
C ALA A 273 -12.27 7.40 1.09
N GLY A 274 -11.95 6.17 1.46
CA GLY A 274 -12.60 4.92 1.05
C GLY A 274 -12.39 4.60 -0.43
N ARG A 275 -11.31 5.09 -1.05
CA ARG A 275 -11.08 5.00 -2.50
C ARG A 275 -10.33 3.74 -2.93
N LEU A 276 -9.75 3.01 -1.99
CA LEU A 276 -9.06 1.74 -2.24
C LEU A 276 -9.96 0.57 -1.84
N ASP A 277 -9.85 -0.54 -2.56
CA ASP A 277 -10.47 -1.79 -2.14
C ASP A 277 -9.60 -2.45 -1.06
N THR A 278 -10.06 -2.40 0.19
CA THR A 278 -9.33 -2.91 1.36
C THR A 278 -10.14 -3.98 2.08
N ALA A 279 -9.47 -4.84 2.86
CA ALA A 279 -10.15 -5.89 3.63
C ALA A 279 -11.21 -5.33 4.62
N ALA A 280 -11.03 -4.10 5.11
CA ALA A 280 -12.01 -3.41 5.94
C ALA A 280 -13.31 -3.07 5.19
N ALA A 281 -13.22 -2.88 3.86
CA ALA A 281 -14.34 -2.54 2.99
C ALA A 281 -15.28 -3.73 2.68
N ALA A 282 -14.91 -4.95 3.08
CA ALA A 282 -15.70 -6.17 2.86
C ALA A 282 -17.02 -6.21 3.65
N LYS A 283 -17.21 -5.37 4.66
CA LYS A 283 -18.45 -5.32 5.45
C LYS A 283 -19.42 -4.31 4.85
N THR A 284 -20.66 -4.74 4.61
CA THR A 284 -21.75 -3.83 4.22
C THR A 284 -21.91 -2.71 5.26
N PRO A 285 -21.82 -1.43 4.86
CA PRO A 285 -21.95 -0.32 5.78
C PRO A 285 -23.34 -0.28 6.42
N ASP A 286 -23.40 0.00 7.72
CA ASP A 286 -24.66 0.32 8.39
C ASP A 286 -25.07 1.75 8.05
N VAL A 287 -26.06 1.86 7.16
CA VAL A 287 -26.60 3.13 6.68
C VAL A 287 -27.22 3.96 7.81
N ALA A 288 -27.81 3.33 8.83
CA ALA A 288 -28.38 4.05 9.97
C ALA A 288 -27.26 4.65 10.84
N ALA A 289 -26.20 3.88 11.09
CA ALA A 289 -25.01 4.38 11.78
C ALA A 289 -24.35 5.54 11.01
N LEU A 290 -24.16 5.40 9.70
CA LEU A 290 -23.61 6.47 8.85
C LEU A 290 -24.50 7.73 8.86
N THR A 291 -25.82 7.56 8.85
CA THR A 291 -26.76 8.69 8.96
C THR A 291 -26.58 9.40 10.30
N HIS A 292 -26.45 8.67 11.40
CA HIS A 292 -26.21 9.24 12.71
C HIS A 292 -24.85 9.96 12.78
N THR A 293 -23.76 9.32 12.33
CA THR A 293 -22.43 9.93 12.29
C THR A 293 -22.41 11.22 11.46
N THR A 294 -23.07 11.23 10.31
CA THR A 294 -23.18 12.45 9.48
C THR A 294 -23.94 13.54 10.22
N ALA A 295 -25.04 13.21 10.88
CA ALA A 295 -25.82 14.16 11.66
C ALA A 295 -25.03 14.75 12.83
N GLU A 296 -24.26 13.91 13.54
CA GLU A 296 -23.39 14.31 14.65
C GLU A 296 -22.26 15.22 14.17
N ALA A 297 -21.63 14.92 13.02
CA ALA A 297 -20.60 15.77 12.45
C ALA A 297 -21.14 17.18 12.14
N ILE A 298 -22.35 17.28 11.58
CA ILE A 298 -23.00 18.59 11.33
C ILE A 298 -23.35 19.29 12.64
N THR A 299 -23.87 18.58 13.64
CA THR A 299 -24.12 19.14 14.97
C THR A 299 -22.83 19.70 15.59
N GLY A 300 -21.72 18.97 15.52
CA GLY A 300 -20.43 19.40 16.05
C GLY A 300 -19.92 20.69 15.43
N LEU A 301 -20.15 20.89 14.13
CA LEU A 301 -19.88 22.16 13.45
C LEU A 301 -20.73 23.31 14.02
N ALA A 302 -22.02 23.07 14.25
CA ALA A 302 -22.93 24.08 14.80
C ALA A 302 -22.60 24.48 16.25
N GLU A 303 -22.15 23.53 17.06
CA GLU A 303 -21.87 23.73 18.48
C GLU A 303 -20.47 24.29 18.76
N SER A 304 -19.54 24.18 17.79
CA SER A 304 -18.16 24.63 17.93
C SER A 304 -17.74 25.55 16.78
N ALA A 305 -17.64 26.85 17.07
CA ALA A 305 -17.10 27.83 16.13
C ALA A 305 -15.69 27.46 15.63
N ALA A 306 -14.85 26.89 16.51
CA ALA A 306 -13.51 26.42 16.13
C ALA A 306 -13.55 25.27 15.11
N LEU A 307 -14.55 24.38 15.18
CA LEU A 307 -14.74 23.33 14.18
C LEU A 307 -15.33 23.89 12.89
N ALA A 308 -16.28 24.82 12.97
CA ALA A 308 -16.86 25.48 11.80
C ALA A 308 -15.85 26.35 11.02
N GLU A 309 -14.87 26.93 11.71
CA GLU A 309 -13.75 27.68 11.11
C GLU A 309 -12.61 26.77 10.66
N SER A 310 -12.56 25.52 11.12
CA SER A 310 -11.52 24.55 10.76
C SER A 310 -11.88 23.76 9.50
N PRO A 311 -11.01 23.75 8.46
CA PRO A 311 -11.22 22.92 7.28
C PRO A 311 -11.33 21.42 7.60
N ALA A 312 -10.70 20.96 8.69
CA ALA A 312 -10.71 19.54 9.07
C ALA A 312 -12.11 19.06 9.49
N GLY A 313 -12.83 19.85 10.30
CA GLY A 313 -14.18 19.48 10.74
C GLY A 313 -15.16 19.40 9.57
N LEU A 314 -15.08 20.37 8.65
CA LEU A 314 -15.88 20.35 7.42
C LEU A 314 -15.47 19.20 6.47
N ALA A 315 -14.19 18.87 6.38
CA ALA A 315 -13.70 17.75 5.58
C ALA A 315 -14.24 16.42 6.11
N ASP A 316 -14.22 16.20 7.43
CA ASP A 316 -14.75 14.99 8.04
C ASP A 316 -16.26 14.87 7.84
N ALA A 317 -17.00 15.97 8.03
CA ALA A 317 -18.45 16.00 7.78
C ALA A 317 -18.78 15.71 6.30
N PHE A 318 -18.02 16.32 5.37
CA PHE A 318 -18.18 16.08 3.94
C PHE A 318 -17.87 14.64 3.56
N ALA A 319 -16.76 14.08 4.04
CA ALA A 319 -16.39 12.69 3.80
C ALA A 319 -17.46 11.71 4.33
N SER A 320 -18.02 11.98 5.52
CA SER A 320 -19.11 11.19 6.10
C SER A 320 -20.37 11.24 5.24
N ALA A 321 -20.80 12.43 4.81
CA ALA A 321 -21.96 12.60 3.94
C ALA A 321 -21.79 11.94 2.57
N LEU A 322 -20.59 12.04 1.99
CA LEU A 322 -20.27 11.40 0.72
C LEU A 322 -20.30 9.87 0.83
N THR A 323 -19.77 9.33 1.93
CA THR A 323 -19.85 7.91 2.27
C THR A 323 -21.30 7.45 2.39
N LEU A 324 -22.14 8.21 3.10
CA LEU A 324 -23.57 7.92 3.24
C LEU A 324 -24.31 7.95 1.90
N ALA A 325 -24.05 8.96 1.05
CA ALA A 325 -24.66 9.10 -0.27
C ALA A 325 -24.36 7.89 -1.17
N HIS A 326 -23.11 7.41 -1.16
CA HIS A 326 -22.72 6.21 -1.88
C HIS A 326 -23.32 4.93 -1.27
N ALA A 327 -23.29 4.79 0.06
CA ALA A 327 -23.82 3.60 0.74
C ALA A 327 -25.33 3.41 0.52
N ARG A 328 -26.11 4.49 0.43
CA ARG A 328 -27.54 4.45 0.11
C ARG A 328 -27.82 3.82 -1.26
N CYS A 329 -26.91 3.98 -2.23
CA CYS A 329 -27.04 3.38 -3.56
C CYS A 329 -26.87 1.85 -3.58
N ALA A 330 -26.38 1.21 -2.51
CA ALA A 330 -26.39 -0.25 -2.42
C ALA A 330 -27.83 -0.81 -2.34
N ALA A 331 -28.67 -0.19 -1.51
CA ALA A 331 -30.07 -0.58 -1.33
C ALA A 331 -31.02 0.12 -2.33
N ASP A 332 -30.59 1.26 -2.89
CA ASP A 332 -31.32 2.03 -3.90
C ASP A 332 -30.44 2.36 -5.12
N PRO A 333 -30.09 1.36 -5.96
CA PRO A 333 -29.17 1.56 -7.10
C PRO A 333 -29.68 2.53 -8.16
N LYS A 334 -30.98 2.84 -8.18
CA LYS A 334 -31.57 3.80 -9.13
C LYS A 334 -31.64 5.23 -8.59
N GLY A 335 -31.48 5.42 -7.28
CA GLY A 335 -31.71 6.72 -6.62
C GLY A 335 -33.20 7.09 -6.55
N ALA A 336 -34.07 6.11 -6.31
CA ALA A 336 -35.52 6.26 -6.26
C ALA A 336 -36.05 6.73 -4.90
N TYR A 337 -35.27 6.69 -3.82
CA TYR A 337 -35.75 7.03 -2.48
C TYR A 337 -35.33 8.45 -2.07
N VAL A 338 -36.22 9.15 -1.34
CA VAL A 338 -35.97 10.51 -0.85
C VAL A 338 -34.74 10.56 0.05
N ASP A 339 -34.59 9.59 0.95
CA ASP A 339 -33.39 9.45 1.80
C ASP A 339 -32.08 9.41 1.01
N THR A 340 -32.08 8.81 -0.20
CA THR A 340 -30.91 8.81 -1.08
C THR A 340 -30.64 10.23 -1.54
N TRP A 341 -31.66 10.95 -2.04
CA TRP A 341 -31.52 12.34 -2.46
C TRP A 341 -31.08 13.28 -1.35
N ASP A 342 -31.57 13.09 -0.12
CA ASP A 342 -31.16 13.87 1.06
C ASP A 342 -29.67 13.70 1.37
N ALA A 343 -29.16 12.47 1.32
CA ALA A 343 -27.73 12.21 1.51
C ALA A 343 -26.87 12.89 0.43
N TRP A 344 -27.29 12.83 -0.84
CA TRP A 344 -26.61 13.52 -1.94
C TRP A 344 -26.68 15.05 -1.82
N ALA A 345 -27.84 15.58 -1.41
CA ALA A 345 -28.02 17.01 -1.15
C ALA A 345 -27.07 17.52 -0.07
N ILE A 346 -26.92 16.78 1.03
CA ILE A 346 -26.01 17.13 2.12
C ILE A 346 -24.55 17.06 1.66
N ALA A 347 -24.18 16.01 0.92
CA ALA A 347 -22.84 15.91 0.36
C ALA A 347 -22.52 17.15 -0.52
N VAL A 348 -23.47 17.59 -1.36
CA VAL A 348 -23.31 18.82 -2.16
C VAL A 348 -23.20 20.06 -1.26
N GLN A 349 -24.04 20.18 -0.23
CA GLN A 349 -24.01 21.31 0.71
C GLN A 349 -22.66 21.43 1.42
N LEU A 350 -22.18 20.33 2.01
CA LEU A 350 -20.92 20.27 2.77
C LEU A 350 -19.70 20.40 1.86
N GLY A 351 -19.67 19.75 0.69
CA GLY A 351 -18.57 19.88 -0.27
C GLY A 351 -18.44 21.32 -0.79
N SER A 352 -19.57 21.99 -1.06
CA SER A 352 -19.55 23.42 -1.41
C SER A 352 -19.06 24.29 -0.25
N ALA A 353 -19.52 24.01 0.97
CA ALA A 353 -19.14 24.74 2.17
C ALA A 353 -17.65 24.61 2.49
N LEU A 354 -17.08 23.41 2.29
CA LEU A 354 -15.68 23.11 2.53
C LEU A 354 -14.73 23.94 1.65
N PHE A 355 -15.07 24.10 0.37
CA PHE A 355 -14.17 24.75 -0.59
C PHE A 355 -14.51 26.21 -0.90
N ALA A 356 -15.79 26.57 -0.88
CA ALA A 356 -16.25 27.90 -1.27
C ALA A 356 -16.93 28.67 -0.12
N GLY A 357 -16.98 28.10 1.09
CA GLY A 357 -17.72 28.65 2.23
C GLY A 357 -19.24 28.51 2.08
N ALA A 358 -19.99 28.82 3.13
CA ALA A 358 -21.45 28.77 3.10
C ALA A 358 -22.06 29.82 4.03
N GLN A 359 -23.29 30.23 3.70
CA GLN A 359 -24.18 30.87 4.68
C GLN A 359 -24.83 29.79 5.55
N ALA A 360 -25.38 30.20 6.70
CA ALA A 360 -26.12 29.28 7.54
C ALA A 360 -27.31 28.68 6.77
N GLN A 361 -27.44 27.35 6.76
CA GLN A 361 -28.44 26.64 5.98
C GLN A 361 -28.89 25.34 6.67
N GLU A 362 -30.10 24.89 6.36
CA GLU A 362 -30.64 23.60 6.84
C GLU A 362 -30.03 22.42 6.08
N CYS A 363 -29.66 21.38 6.82
CA CYS A 363 -29.29 20.07 6.31
C CYS A 363 -30.35 19.05 6.78
N ARG A 364 -30.95 18.30 5.84
CA ARG A 364 -31.98 17.29 6.12
C ARG A 364 -31.49 15.89 5.78
N LEU A 365 -31.54 14.99 6.76
CA LEU A 365 -31.18 13.58 6.65
C LEU A 365 -32.43 12.73 6.84
N GLY A 366 -33.21 12.52 5.78
CA GLY A 366 -34.53 11.89 5.88
C GLY A 366 -35.54 12.79 6.59
N GLU A 367 -36.70 12.22 6.94
CA GLU A 367 -37.85 12.99 7.43
C GLU A 367 -37.64 13.62 8.83
N ASP A 368 -36.91 12.94 9.71
CA ASP A 368 -36.86 13.29 11.15
C ASP A 368 -35.60 14.05 11.59
N ILE A 369 -34.55 14.09 10.76
CA ILE A 369 -33.25 14.63 11.16
C ILE A 369 -32.96 15.91 10.40
N VAL A 370 -33.26 17.04 11.04
CA VAL A 370 -32.86 18.37 10.57
C VAL A 370 -31.70 18.88 11.42
N ARG A 371 -30.65 19.37 10.77
CA ARG A 371 -29.46 19.99 11.39
C ARG A 371 -29.20 21.35 10.76
N GLN A 372 -28.53 22.22 11.50
CA GLN A 372 -28.13 23.54 11.03
C GLN A 372 -26.64 23.52 10.72
N LEU A 373 -26.28 23.75 9.46
CA LEU A 373 -24.92 24.05 9.10
C LEU A 373 -24.70 25.55 9.37
N PRO A 374 -23.78 25.95 10.27
CA PRO A 374 -23.48 27.36 10.49
C PRO A 374 -22.85 28.00 9.24
N ALA A 375 -22.74 29.33 9.24
CA ALA A 375 -21.96 30.01 8.22
C ALA A 375 -20.48 29.60 8.33
N THR A 376 -19.85 29.29 7.21
CA THR A 376 -18.46 28.82 7.14
C THR A 376 -17.62 29.74 6.25
N PRO A 377 -16.34 29.98 6.58
CA PRO A 377 -15.46 30.81 5.77
C PRO A 377 -15.11 30.12 4.44
N ALA A 378 -14.80 30.93 3.41
CA ALA A 378 -14.22 30.44 2.17
C ALA A 378 -12.71 30.21 2.33
N ALA A 379 -12.36 29.18 3.12
CA ALA A 379 -10.98 28.80 3.43
C ALA A 379 -10.71 27.35 2.98
N PRO A 380 -10.58 27.10 1.66
CA PRO A 380 -10.46 25.74 1.12
C PRO A 380 -9.22 25.01 1.66
N PRO A 381 -9.31 23.71 1.99
CA PRO A 381 -8.14 22.89 2.29
C PRO A 381 -7.35 22.58 1.01
N ALA A 382 -6.07 22.21 1.18
CA ALA A 382 -5.26 21.60 0.14
C ALA A 382 -5.63 20.10 0.00
N ASP A 383 -6.81 19.82 -0.56
CA ASP A 383 -7.30 18.47 -0.82
C ASP A 383 -7.90 18.39 -2.23
N ALA A 384 -7.06 18.01 -3.20
CA ALA A 384 -7.41 18.05 -4.62
C ALA A 384 -8.48 17.00 -4.97
N ARG A 385 -8.42 15.81 -4.37
CA ARG A 385 -9.37 14.72 -4.63
C ARG A 385 -10.73 14.97 -3.98
N ALA A 386 -10.77 15.58 -2.79
CA ALA A 386 -12.04 16.02 -2.21
C ALA A 386 -12.67 17.16 -3.02
N TRP A 387 -11.88 18.05 -3.63
CA TRP A 387 -12.41 19.06 -4.56
C TRP A 387 -13.08 18.39 -5.77
N LEU A 388 -12.44 17.37 -6.35
CA LEU A 388 -13.03 16.60 -7.45
C LEU A 388 -14.33 15.91 -7.03
N ASP A 389 -14.40 15.31 -5.85
CA ASP A 389 -15.66 14.76 -5.32
C ASP A 389 -16.75 15.83 -5.23
N ALA A 390 -16.45 16.98 -4.64
CA ALA A 390 -17.38 18.09 -4.48
C ALA A 390 -17.87 18.64 -5.83
N PHE A 391 -16.98 18.73 -6.82
CA PHE A 391 -17.31 19.14 -8.17
C PHE A 391 -18.21 18.09 -8.86
N TYR A 392 -17.84 16.80 -8.81
CA TYR A 392 -18.61 15.74 -9.45
C TYR A 392 -20.02 15.60 -8.88
N ILE A 393 -20.19 15.63 -7.56
CA ILE A 393 -21.54 15.58 -6.96
C ILE A 393 -22.35 16.83 -7.34
N ALA A 394 -21.74 18.02 -7.40
CA ALA A 394 -22.44 19.23 -7.82
C ALA A 394 -22.93 19.13 -9.28
N VAL A 395 -22.09 18.60 -10.17
CA VAL A 395 -22.46 18.34 -11.58
C VAL A 395 -23.55 17.28 -11.67
N ALA A 396 -23.41 16.13 -11.01
CA ALA A 396 -24.40 15.06 -11.00
C ALA A 396 -25.76 15.52 -10.44
N CYS A 397 -25.76 16.37 -9.42
CA CYS A 397 -26.99 16.94 -8.84
C CYS A 397 -27.50 18.22 -9.54
N ARG A 398 -26.88 18.64 -10.66
CA ARG A 398 -27.25 19.84 -11.46
C ARG A 398 -27.22 21.15 -10.67
N GLN A 399 -26.29 21.26 -9.73
CA GLN A 399 -26.11 22.42 -8.87
C GLN A 399 -25.10 23.39 -9.48
N LYS A 400 -25.48 23.99 -10.62
CA LYS A 400 -24.59 24.85 -11.44
C LYS A 400 -23.94 25.96 -10.61
N ASP A 401 -24.71 26.70 -9.82
CA ASP A 401 -24.17 27.81 -9.02
C ASP A 401 -23.09 27.36 -8.02
N ARG A 402 -23.23 26.14 -7.49
CA ARG A 402 -22.23 25.54 -6.59
C ARG A 402 -20.99 25.09 -7.36
N ALA A 403 -21.16 24.47 -8.53
CA ALA A 403 -20.05 24.11 -9.42
C ALA A 403 -19.28 25.36 -9.90
N ASP A 404 -19.97 26.45 -10.24
CA ASP A 404 -19.38 27.74 -10.63
C ASP A 404 -18.48 28.27 -9.49
N ARG A 405 -18.97 28.25 -8.23
CA ARG A 405 -18.20 28.66 -7.04
C ARG A 405 -17.01 27.75 -6.77
N LEU A 406 -17.15 26.44 -6.92
CA LEU A 406 -16.04 25.49 -6.79
C LEU A 406 -14.95 25.76 -7.82
N CYS A 407 -15.30 26.17 -9.03
CA CYS A 407 -14.34 26.55 -10.07
C CYS A 407 -13.62 27.87 -9.81
N GLN A 408 -14.06 28.67 -8.84
CA GLN A 408 -13.35 29.89 -8.39
C GLN A 408 -12.30 29.60 -7.30
N VAL A 409 -12.20 28.36 -6.81
CA VAL A 409 -11.18 27.98 -5.82
C VAL A 409 -9.79 28.13 -6.44
N PRO A 410 -8.88 28.92 -5.84
CA PRO A 410 -7.56 29.13 -6.40
C PRO A 410 -6.78 27.82 -6.53
N LEU A 411 -6.31 27.52 -7.74
CA LEU A 411 -5.54 26.30 -8.01
C LEU A 411 -4.24 26.27 -7.19
N GLU A 412 -3.68 27.42 -6.84
CA GLU A 412 -2.51 27.57 -5.97
C GLU A 412 -2.72 27.00 -4.56
N VAL A 413 -3.96 26.95 -4.06
CA VAL A 413 -4.27 26.29 -2.78
C VAL A 413 -4.25 24.78 -2.97
N LEU A 414 -4.87 24.26 -4.03
CA LEU A 414 -4.93 22.83 -4.30
C LEU A 414 -3.56 22.24 -4.65
N ARG A 415 -2.67 23.03 -5.28
CA ARG A 415 -1.27 22.65 -5.54
C ARG A 415 -0.44 22.42 -4.27
N GLN A 416 -0.93 22.82 -3.10
CA GLN A 416 -0.26 22.53 -1.82
C GLN A 416 -0.55 21.10 -1.34
N ASP A 417 -1.46 20.37 -2.01
CA ASP A 417 -1.70 18.95 -1.76
C ASP A 417 -0.53 18.14 -2.33
N ASP A 418 0.37 17.75 -1.45
CA ASP A 418 1.55 16.93 -1.72
C ASP A 418 1.28 15.42 -1.54
N SER A 419 0.00 15.02 -1.60
CA SER A 419 -0.42 13.62 -1.60
C SER A 419 -0.94 13.12 -2.94
N VAL A 420 -0.94 13.96 -3.97
CA VAL A 420 -1.48 13.65 -5.30
C VAL A 420 -0.42 13.80 -6.39
N ASP A 421 -0.57 13.05 -7.47
CA ASP A 421 0.25 13.20 -8.67
C ASP A 421 -0.23 14.38 -9.52
N ALA A 422 0.66 14.88 -10.39
CA ALA A 422 0.43 16.10 -11.19
C ALA A 422 -0.83 16.04 -12.05
N TYR A 423 -1.22 14.86 -12.56
CA TYR A 423 -2.40 14.73 -13.41
C TYR A 423 -3.70 15.13 -12.69
N VAL A 424 -3.80 14.92 -11.38
CA VAL A 424 -4.99 15.31 -10.60
C VAL A 424 -5.15 16.83 -10.65
N LEU A 425 -4.06 17.57 -10.50
CA LEU A 425 -4.05 19.04 -10.54
C LEU A 425 -4.29 19.57 -11.96
N HIS A 426 -3.69 18.94 -12.97
CA HIS A 426 -3.98 19.28 -14.38
C HIS A 426 -5.43 19.00 -14.77
N TRP A 427 -6.02 17.94 -14.21
CA TRP A 427 -7.41 17.61 -14.45
C TRP A 427 -8.35 18.65 -13.83
N ILE A 428 -8.08 19.07 -12.59
CA ILE A 428 -8.81 20.17 -11.95
C ILE A 428 -8.70 21.46 -12.78
N ASP A 429 -7.49 21.81 -13.24
CA ASP A 429 -7.27 22.99 -14.07
C ASP A 429 -8.05 22.91 -15.40
N THR A 430 -8.12 21.73 -16.01
CA THR A 430 -8.92 21.46 -17.21
C THR A 430 -10.40 21.73 -16.95
N LEU A 431 -10.95 21.19 -15.86
CA LEU A 431 -12.34 21.39 -15.46
C LEU A 431 -12.64 22.86 -15.17
N GLN A 432 -11.80 23.54 -14.37
CA GLN A 432 -11.97 24.97 -14.07
C GLN A 432 -11.95 25.84 -15.33
N THR A 433 -11.06 25.53 -16.27
CA THR A 433 -10.91 26.25 -17.55
C THR A 433 -12.13 26.06 -18.44
N TYR A 434 -12.60 24.83 -18.57
CA TYR A 434 -13.81 24.51 -19.33
C TYR A 434 -15.05 25.19 -18.73
N TRP A 435 -15.21 25.08 -17.42
CA TRP A 435 -16.38 25.61 -16.71
C TRP A 435 -16.43 27.14 -16.68
N SER A 436 -15.26 27.79 -16.72
CA SER A 436 -15.13 29.25 -16.86
C SER A 436 -15.29 29.75 -18.30
N GLU A 437 -15.72 28.90 -19.23
CA GLU A 437 -15.96 29.21 -20.65
C GLU A 437 -14.74 29.86 -21.34
N ARG A 438 -13.53 29.41 -20.97
CA ARG A 438 -12.29 29.83 -21.63
C ARG A 438 -12.17 29.22 -23.04
N PRO A 439 -11.29 29.76 -23.90
CA PRO A 439 -11.06 29.22 -25.23
C PRO A 439 -10.78 27.70 -25.21
N MET A 440 -11.35 26.97 -26.17
CA MET A 440 -11.20 25.51 -26.23
C MET A 440 -9.74 25.07 -26.39
N ASP A 441 -8.91 25.88 -27.04
CA ASP A 441 -7.47 25.60 -27.17
C ASP A 441 -6.77 25.52 -25.80
N ASP A 442 -7.17 26.36 -24.84
CA ASP A 442 -6.65 26.33 -23.46
C ASP A 442 -7.11 25.06 -22.73
N VAL A 443 -8.37 24.65 -22.93
CA VAL A 443 -8.93 23.41 -22.35
C VAL A 443 -8.17 22.20 -22.89
N VAL A 444 -7.95 22.13 -24.21
CA VAL A 444 -7.24 21.03 -24.86
C VAL A 444 -5.79 20.95 -24.38
N ALA A 445 -5.09 22.08 -24.25
CA ALA A 445 -3.71 22.10 -23.76
C ALA A 445 -3.60 21.50 -22.34
N LYS A 446 -4.54 21.85 -21.44
CA LYS A 446 -4.57 21.33 -20.05
C LYS A 446 -5.00 19.87 -19.98
N LEU A 447 -5.91 19.46 -20.85
CA LEU A 447 -6.32 18.07 -20.98
C LEU A 447 -5.15 17.19 -21.45
N LEU A 448 -4.37 17.65 -22.43
CA LEU A 448 -3.17 16.95 -22.89
C LEU A 448 -2.14 16.81 -21.76
N ALA A 449 -1.88 17.86 -20.98
CA ALA A 449 -1.01 17.79 -19.81
C ALA A 449 -1.51 16.78 -18.76
N THR A 450 -2.84 16.69 -18.57
CA THR A 450 -3.47 15.66 -17.72
C THR A 450 -3.14 14.25 -18.24
N MET A 451 -3.33 14.00 -19.54
CA MET A 451 -3.09 12.70 -20.15
C MET A 451 -1.61 12.29 -20.17
N GLU A 452 -0.70 13.26 -20.34
CA GLU A 452 0.75 13.01 -20.30
C GLU A 452 1.20 12.64 -18.89
N THR A 453 0.71 13.34 -17.87
CA THR A 453 1.13 13.13 -16.47
C THR A 453 0.37 12.00 -15.76
N SER A 454 -0.65 11.42 -16.38
CA SER A 454 -1.36 10.23 -15.87
C SER A 454 -0.73 8.91 -16.30
N GLN A 455 0.36 8.95 -17.07
CA GLN A 455 1.06 7.75 -17.52
C GLN A 455 1.69 7.01 -16.32
N PRO A 456 1.69 5.65 -16.31
CA PRO A 456 2.12 4.85 -15.15
C PRO A 456 3.53 5.18 -14.61
N GLU A 457 4.44 5.61 -15.48
CA GLU A 457 5.81 6.01 -15.15
C GLU A 457 5.91 7.38 -14.43
N SER A 458 4.87 8.21 -14.55
CA SER A 458 4.78 9.52 -13.89
C SER A 458 4.15 9.43 -12.50
N LEU A 459 3.57 8.28 -12.14
CA LEU A 459 2.84 8.09 -10.88
C LEU A 459 3.80 7.78 -9.72
N THR A 460 3.68 8.57 -8.68
CA THR A 460 4.37 8.39 -7.40
C THR A 460 3.40 8.06 -6.29
N HIS A 461 2.30 8.80 -6.16
CA HIS A 461 1.37 8.69 -5.03
C HIS A 461 0.24 7.70 -5.28
N THR A 462 -0.25 7.66 -6.52
CA THR A 462 -1.46 6.92 -6.88
C THR A 462 -1.12 5.50 -7.33
N PRO A 463 -1.79 4.45 -6.81
CA PRO A 463 -1.69 3.10 -7.36
C PRO A 463 -2.07 3.07 -8.84
N LYS A 464 -1.30 2.33 -9.64
CA LYS A 464 -1.44 2.32 -11.12
C LYS A 464 -2.79 1.80 -11.57
N ASP A 465 -3.26 0.73 -10.94
CA ASP A 465 -4.57 0.12 -11.16
C ASP A 465 -5.71 1.07 -10.80
N PHE A 466 -5.63 1.76 -9.66
CA PHE A 466 -6.62 2.77 -9.27
C PHE A 466 -6.66 3.94 -10.26
N SER A 467 -5.48 4.45 -10.68
CA SER A 467 -5.39 5.51 -11.68
C SER A 467 -6.04 5.09 -13.00
N ASP A 468 -5.68 3.93 -13.53
CA ASP A 468 -6.16 3.43 -14.81
C ASP A 468 -7.65 3.10 -14.77
N LEU A 469 -8.11 2.34 -13.77
CA LEU A 469 -9.48 1.80 -13.75
C LEU A 469 -10.52 2.76 -13.18
N ILE A 470 -10.14 3.68 -12.28
CA ILE A 470 -11.07 4.58 -11.60
C ILE A 470 -10.83 6.03 -11.98
N ASP A 471 -9.64 6.55 -11.68
CA ASP A 471 -9.42 7.98 -11.57
C ASP A 471 -9.27 8.69 -12.93
N TYR A 472 -8.73 7.99 -13.93
CA TYR A 472 -8.56 8.49 -15.28
C TYR A 472 -9.85 8.43 -16.13
N GLN A 473 -10.81 7.58 -15.74
CA GLN A 473 -12.06 7.38 -16.49
C GLN A 473 -12.85 8.67 -16.80
N PRO A 474 -13.06 9.62 -15.87
CA PRO A 474 -13.69 10.90 -16.20
C PRO A 474 -12.91 11.73 -17.23
N VAL A 475 -11.58 11.65 -17.25
CA VAL A 475 -10.72 12.34 -18.25
C VAL A 475 -10.98 11.77 -19.64
N ALA A 476 -11.03 10.44 -19.76
CA ALA A 476 -11.31 9.75 -21.01
C ALA A 476 -12.70 10.11 -21.56
N LEU A 477 -13.71 10.16 -20.70
CA LEU A 477 -15.08 10.57 -21.06
C LEU A 477 -15.14 12.02 -21.51
N PHE A 478 -14.50 12.92 -20.76
CA PHE A 478 -14.49 14.34 -21.05
C PHE A 478 -13.81 14.64 -22.39
N HIS A 479 -12.71 13.96 -22.71
CA HIS A 479 -12.07 14.06 -24.03
C HIS A 479 -13.07 13.77 -25.18
N ARG A 480 -13.89 12.72 -25.05
CA ARG A 480 -14.91 12.39 -26.08
C ARG A 480 -16.07 13.39 -26.11
N LEU A 481 -16.45 13.90 -24.94
CA LEU A 481 -17.46 14.94 -24.81
C LEU A 481 -17.06 16.21 -25.58
N ILE A 482 -15.86 16.75 -25.34
CA ILE A 482 -15.41 17.98 -26.01
C ILE A 482 -15.15 17.77 -27.51
N ALA A 483 -14.76 16.56 -27.91
CA ALA A 483 -14.62 16.17 -29.32
C ALA A 483 -15.98 16.01 -30.04
N ARG A 484 -17.10 16.02 -29.30
CA ARG A 484 -18.46 15.77 -29.80
C ARG A 484 -18.61 14.42 -30.51
N ASP A 485 -17.84 13.44 -30.08
CA ASP A 485 -17.86 12.09 -30.64
C ASP A 485 -18.82 11.22 -29.81
N HIS A 486 -20.08 11.17 -30.24
CA HIS A 486 -21.14 10.47 -29.51
C HIS A 486 -20.87 8.96 -29.40
N ASP A 487 -20.42 8.32 -30.49
CA ASP A 487 -20.17 6.88 -30.54
C ASP A 487 -18.98 6.51 -29.65
N ALA A 488 -17.89 7.29 -29.71
CA ALA A 488 -16.74 7.06 -28.84
C ALA A 488 -17.05 7.36 -27.38
N PHE A 489 -17.91 8.34 -27.08
CA PHE A 489 -18.37 8.60 -25.72
C PHE A 489 -19.18 7.42 -25.17
N THR A 490 -20.15 6.90 -25.93
CA THR A 490 -20.95 5.75 -25.50
C THR A 490 -20.07 4.53 -25.22
N LYS A 491 -19.07 4.27 -26.08
CA LYS A 491 -18.11 3.19 -25.87
C LYS A 491 -17.25 3.42 -24.61
N ALA A 492 -16.70 4.62 -24.45
CA ALA A 492 -15.88 4.97 -23.30
C ALA A 492 -16.66 4.90 -21.98
N LEU A 493 -17.96 5.21 -21.99
CA LEU A 493 -18.81 5.09 -20.80
C LEU A 493 -19.02 3.62 -20.40
N ALA A 494 -19.25 2.74 -21.37
CA ALA A 494 -19.35 1.31 -21.12
C ALA A 494 -18.02 0.74 -20.56
N GLU A 495 -16.88 1.18 -21.10
CA GLU A 495 -15.55 0.80 -20.61
C GLU A 495 -15.31 1.31 -19.18
N ALA A 496 -15.63 2.58 -18.88
CA ALA A 496 -15.48 3.15 -17.55
C ALA A 496 -16.30 2.42 -16.48
N VAL A 497 -17.55 2.05 -16.81
CA VAL A 497 -18.42 1.27 -15.91
C VAL A 497 -17.87 -0.14 -15.70
N ALA A 498 -17.33 -0.78 -16.74
CA ALA A 498 -16.69 -2.09 -16.64
C ALA A 498 -15.39 -2.07 -15.82
N HIS A 499 -14.58 -1.02 -15.97
CA HIS A 499 -13.37 -0.81 -15.17
C HIS A 499 -13.70 -0.60 -13.69
N HIS A 500 -14.74 0.16 -13.38
CA HIS A 500 -15.22 0.31 -12.00
C HIS A 500 -15.61 -1.03 -11.39
N GLY A 501 -16.37 -1.86 -12.12
CA GLY A 501 -16.72 -3.21 -11.66
C GLY A 501 -15.52 -4.15 -11.52
N THR A 502 -14.50 -4.01 -12.36
CA THR A 502 -13.27 -4.80 -12.28
C THR A 502 -12.41 -4.43 -11.08
N TYR A 503 -12.28 -3.13 -10.79
CA TYR A 503 -11.50 -2.64 -9.66
C TYR A 503 -12.12 -3.03 -8.31
N TRP A 504 -13.44 -2.86 -8.17
CA TRP A 504 -14.13 -3.12 -6.90
C TRP A 504 -14.63 -4.57 -6.74
N GLY A 505 -14.78 -5.33 -7.81
CA GLY A 505 -15.33 -6.69 -7.75
C GLY A 505 -16.67 -6.76 -6.99
N ASP A 506 -16.72 -7.63 -5.98
CA ASP A 506 -17.89 -7.83 -5.09
C ASP A 506 -17.83 -6.96 -3.81
N SER A 507 -16.94 -5.96 -3.77
CA SER A 507 -16.72 -5.12 -2.58
C SER A 507 -18.00 -4.40 -2.16
N ALA A 508 -18.30 -4.47 -0.86
CA ALA A 508 -19.43 -3.78 -0.26
C ALA A 508 -19.11 -2.32 0.12
N ALA A 509 -17.91 -1.84 -0.25
CA ALA A 509 -17.48 -0.47 -0.01
C ALA A 509 -18.52 0.54 -0.53
N PRO A 510 -18.76 1.67 0.18
CA PRO A 510 -19.57 2.75 -0.35
C PRO A 510 -19.11 3.19 -1.74
N ARG A 511 -17.82 3.47 -1.93
CA ARG A 511 -17.27 3.91 -3.22
C ARG A 511 -17.43 2.86 -4.34
N ALA A 512 -17.61 1.58 -4.03
CA ALA A 512 -17.92 0.56 -5.02
C ALA A 512 -19.34 0.73 -5.63
N GLN A 513 -20.27 1.36 -4.92
CA GLN A 513 -21.67 1.44 -5.34
C GLN A 513 -21.92 2.45 -6.46
N VAL A 514 -21.07 3.47 -6.59
CA VAL A 514 -21.26 4.57 -7.56
C VAL A 514 -19.94 4.97 -8.20
N ALA A 515 -19.90 4.94 -9.53
CA ALA A 515 -18.79 5.47 -10.32
C ALA A 515 -18.94 7.00 -10.44
N LEU A 516 -18.58 7.74 -9.39
CA LEU A 516 -18.91 9.17 -9.24
C LEU A 516 -18.41 10.06 -10.40
N GLY A 517 -17.15 9.91 -10.82
CA GLY A 517 -16.59 10.66 -11.95
C GLY A 517 -17.34 10.38 -13.25
N PRO A 518 -17.47 9.10 -13.66
CA PRO A 518 -18.32 8.71 -14.79
C PRO A 518 -19.77 9.19 -14.70
N LEU A 519 -20.39 9.16 -13.52
CA LEU A 519 -21.74 9.69 -13.30
C LEU A 519 -21.82 11.19 -13.60
N ALA A 520 -20.85 11.97 -13.14
CA ALA A 520 -20.80 13.41 -13.41
C ALA A 520 -20.63 13.69 -14.92
N MET A 521 -19.73 12.98 -15.59
CA MET A 521 -19.50 13.14 -17.04
C MET A 521 -20.71 12.68 -17.87
N ALA A 522 -21.36 11.57 -17.50
CA ALA A 522 -22.58 11.10 -18.15
C ALA A 522 -23.75 12.07 -17.94
N SER A 523 -23.86 12.64 -16.74
CA SER A 523 -24.85 13.69 -16.41
C SER A 523 -24.68 14.93 -17.29
N LEU A 524 -23.43 15.38 -17.44
CA LEU A 524 -23.08 16.50 -18.31
C LEU A 524 -23.38 16.18 -19.79
N ALA A 525 -23.01 14.99 -20.25
CA ALA A 525 -23.28 14.53 -21.61
C ALA A 525 -24.78 14.45 -21.93
N TYR A 526 -25.57 13.92 -20.99
CA TYR A 526 -27.03 13.87 -21.11
C TYR A 526 -27.62 15.27 -21.27
N ASP A 527 -27.17 16.24 -20.47
CA ASP A 527 -27.64 17.63 -20.55
C ASP A 527 -27.23 18.31 -21.87
N TYR A 528 -26.16 17.84 -22.52
CA TYR A 528 -25.74 18.24 -23.88
C TYR A 528 -26.39 17.42 -25.01
N GLY A 529 -27.31 16.50 -24.70
CA GLY A 529 -28.05 15.72 -25.69
C GLY A 529 -27.31 14.51 -26.25
N PHE A 530 -26.25 14.02 -25.58
CA PHE A 530 -25.61 12.76 -25.95
C PHE A 530 -26.53 11.58 -25.66
N PRO A 531 -26.55 10.53 -26.50
CA PRO A 531 -27.28 9.32 -26.21
C PRO A 531 -26.60 8.54 -25.08
N VAL A 532 -27.23 8.49 -23.91
CA VAL A 532 -26.80 7.66 -22.78
C VAL A 532 -27.83 6.55 -22.58
N ALA A 533 -27.44 5.31 -22.88
CA ALA A 533 -28.32 4.15 -22.67
C ALA A 533 -28.58 3.95 -21.17
N LEU A 534 -29.83 3.66 -20.78
CA LEU A 534 -30.23 3.42 -19.40
C LEU A 534 -31.01 2.09 -19.29
N PRO A 535 -30.90 1.35 -18.19
CA PRO A 535 -30.06 1.62 -17.00
C PRO A 535 -28.58 1.28 -17.24
N GLN A 536 -27.69 1.88 -16.45
CA GLN A 536 -26.25 1.56 -16.39
C GLN A 536 -25.88 1.10 -14.97
N PRO A 537 -25.03 0.07 -14.81
CA PRO A 537 -24.45 -0.28 -13.52
C PRO A 537 -23.68 0.89 -12.90
N TYR A 538 -23.71 0.99 -11.57
CA TYR A 538 -23.00 2.02 -10.78
C TYR A 538 -23.33 3.49 -11.11
N LEU A 539 -24.31 3.76 -11.99
CA LEU A 539 -24.77 5.11 -12.33
C LEU A 539 -26.25 5.24 -11.95
N PRO A 540 -26.58 5.81 -10.77
CA PRO A 540 -27.96 5.93 -10.33
C PRO A 540 -28.82 6.68 -11.35
N MET A 541 -29.80 5.98 -11.91
CA MET A 541 -30.59 6.41 -13.06
C MET A 541 -31.24 7.78 -12.88
N TYR A 542 -31.86 8.02 -11.72
CA TYR A 542 -32.57 9.27 -11.44
C TYR A 542 -31.65 10.44 -11.13
N LEU A 543 -30.44 10.17 -10.62
CA LEU A 543 -29.39 11.18 -10.60
C LEU A 543 -28.98 11.50 -12.03
N LEU A 544 -28.75 10.51 -12.90
CA LEU A 544 -28.26 10.72 -14.25
C LEU A 544 -29.27 11.42 -15.18
N ASN A 545 -30.56 11.04 -15.18
CA ASN A 545 -31.53 11.53 -16.16
C ASN A 545 -32.33 12.76 -15.72
N ARG A 546 -32.04 13.31 -14.52
CA ARG A 546 -32.72 14.47 -13.92
C ARG A 546 -34.18 14.25 -13.51
N GLU A 547 -34.72 13.04 -13.65
CA GLU A 547 -36.08 12.72 -13.20
C GLU A 547 -36.07 12.53 -11.68
N ARG A 548 -36.19 13.64 -10.96
CA ARG A 548 -36.32 13.65 -9.50
C ARG A 548 -37.73 13.26 -9.11
N ILE A 549 -37.89 12.45 -8.06
CA ILE A 549 -39.23 12.07 -7.60
C ILE A 549 -39.96 13.26 -6.97
N GLU A 550 -39.29 14.21 -6.29
CA GLU A 550 -39.93 15.40 -5.68
C GLU A 550 -38.97 16.62 -5.61
N GLU A 551 -39.46 17.82 -5.90
CA GLU A 551 -38.72 19.10 -5.99
C GLU A 551 -37.88 19.43 -4.74
N MET A 552 -36.64 19.89 -4.94
CA MET A 552 -35.75 20.38 -3.87
C MET A 552 -36.12 21.83 -3.51
N PRO A 553 -36.27 22.20 -2.23
CA PRO A 553 -36.47 23.60 -1.90
C PRO A 553 -35.23 24.41 -2.28
N ALA A 554 -35.43 25.50 -3.02
CA ALA A 554 -34.40 26.50 -3.26
C ALA A 554 -34.06 27.16 -1.91
N GLY A 555 -32.90 26.80 -1.36
CA GLY A 555 -32.31 27.38 -0.15
C GLY A 555 -30.94 27.96 -0.46
#